data_AF-A0A920SGZ5-F1
#
_entry.id   AF-A0A920SGZ5-F1
#
_cell.length_a   1.000
_cell.length_b   1.000
_cell.length_c   1.000
_cell.angle_alpha   90.00
_cell.angle_beta   90.00
_cell.angle_gamma   90.00
#
_symmetry.space_group_name_H-M   'P 1'
#
loop_
_entity.id
_entity.type
_entity.pdbx_description
1 polymer ?
#
loop_
_entity_poly.entity_id
_entity_poly.type
_entity_poly.pdbx_seq_one_letter_code
_entity_poly.pdbx_strand_id
1 'polypeptide(L)'
;MGRWNPGRSMTVEERLTVLRAMVGERTNRRHRPGRALERPSYRFDVLSDYGAFRDLQRHRMMTIDWQRLSPDHGYVRPPEVDEAGAGGRFDSAMERSRDLHDALLEPFPDQASYAVSLAFRVRYLMHMNAREAMHVLELRSTHRDTRRTGRWPNGCTI
;
A
#
# COMPACT_ATOMS: atom_id res chain seq x y z
N MET A 1 14.69 30.69 30.87
CA MET A 1 15.01 29.53 30.01
C MET A 1 14.16 29.61 28.75
N GLY A 2 14.63 30.34 27.73
CA GLY A 2 13.85 30.62 26.52
C GLY A 2 13.86 29.44 25.55
N ARG A 3 12.69 28.96 25.12
CA ARG A 3 12.56 27.95 24.05
C ARG A 3 13.18 28.50 22.76
N TRP A 4 14.34 27.96 22.37
CA TRP A 4 14.87 28.14 21.02
C TRP A 4 13.93 27.42 20.04
N ASN A 5 13.11 28.17 19.28
CA ASN A 5 12.22 27.62 18.25
C ASN A 5 12.46 28.33 16.91
N PRO A 6 13.60 28.07 16.25
CA PRO A 6 14.03 28.77 15.03
C PRO A 6 13.04 28.57 13.86
N GLY A 7 12.19 27.55 13.90
CA GLY A 7 11.23 27.28 12.83
C GLY A 7 10.12 28.33 12.68
N ARG A 8 9.76 29.06 13.74
CA ARG A 8 8.63 30.02 13.70
C ARG A 8 8.93 31.31 12.92
N SER A 9 10.20 31.72 12.84
CA SER A 9 10.63 32.95 12.15
C SER A 9 11.07 32.73 10.70
N MET A 10 11.20 31.47 10.25
CA MET A 10 11.59 31.15 8.88
C MET A 10 10.41 31.31 7.91
N THR A 11 10.69 31.91 6.77
CA THR A 11 9.81 31.93 5.61
C THR A 11 9.63 30.52 5.03
N VAL A 12 8.62 30.33 4.18
CA VAL A 12 8.36 29.04 3.53
C VAL A 12 9.57 28.58 2.69
N GLU A 13 10.22 29.49 1.98
CA GLU A 13 11.40 29.20 1.16
C GLU A 13 12.63 28.76 1.97
N GLU A 14 12.87 29.40 3.12
CA GLU A 14 13.96 28.98 4.02
C GLU A 14 13.70 27.59 4.60
N ARG A 15 12.45 27.29 4.96
CA ARG A 15 12.05 25.95 5.43
C ARG A 15 12.22 24.90 4.34
N LEU A 16 11.85 25.22 3.09
CA LEU A 16 12.01 24.33 1.94
C LEU A 16 13.49 24.06 1.64
N THR A 17 14.35 25.08 1.75
CA THR A 17 15.80 24.93 1.59
C THR A 17 16.38 23.95 2.61
N VAL A 18 15.99 24.09 3.89
CA VAL A 18 16.41 23.15 4.95
C VAL A 18 15.87 21.74 4.70
N LEU A 19 14.61 21.59 4.28
CA LEU A 19 14.03 20.29 3.95
C LEU A 19 14.75 19.61 2.78
N ARG A 20 15.07 20.36 1.71
CA ARG A 20 15.84 19.85 0.56
C ARG A 20 17.24 19.40 0.98
N ALA A 21 17.92 20.18 1.83
CA ALA A 21 19.20 19.79 2.40
C ALA A 21 19.12 18.52 3.27
N MET A 22 18.01 18.31 4.01
CA MET A 22 17.80 17.09 4.80
C MET A 22 17.54 15.84 3.96
N VAL A 23 16.95 15.99 2.78
CA VAL A 23 16.74 14.89 1.81
C VAL A 23 18.06 14.52 1.12
N GLY A 24 18.92 15.51 0.83
CA GLY A 24 20.23 15.32 0.22
C GLY A 24 20.19 14.89 -1.26
N GLU A 25 21.35 14.67 -1.87
CA GLU A 25 21.47 14.13 -3.24
C GLU A 25 21.30 12.60 -3.22
N ARG A 26 20.13 12.13 -3.64
CA ARG A 26 19.79 10.70 -3.66
C ARG A 26 19.96 10.13 -5.07
N THR A 27 21.16 9.64 -5.37
CA THR A 27 21.45 8.88 -6.60
C THR A 27 21.15 7.38 -6.46
N ASN A 28 21.04 6.86 -5.23
CA ASN A 28 20.83 5.45 -4.95
C ASN A 28 19.84 5.23 -3.79
N ARG A 29 18.94 4.26 -3.92
CA ARG A 29 17.99 3.78 -2.89
C ARG A 29 18.61 3.39 -1.55
N ARG A 30 19.94 3.14 -1.52
CA ARG A 30 20.70 2.85 -0.31
C ARG A 30 21.09 4.11 0.49
N HIS A 31 21.00 5.31 -0.11
CA HIS A 31 21.23 6.56 0.60
C HIS A 31 20.05 6.80 1.55
N ARG A 32 20.28 6.49 2.84
CA ARG A 32 19.28 6.64 3.89
C ARG A 32 19.09 8.12 4.19
N PRO A 33 17.84 8.64 4.14
CA PRO A 33 17.56 10.02 4.53
C PRO A 33 18.03 10.31 5.97
N GLY A 34 18.32 11.56 6.33
CA GLY A 34 18.79 11.92 7.67
C GLY A 34 17.84 11.54 8.82
N ARG A 35 18.35 11.36 10.06
CA ARG A 35 17.55 10.87 11.23
C ARG A 35 16.42 11.82 11.62
N ALA A 36 16.48 13.08 11.20
CA ALA A 36 15.40 14.04 11.40
C ALA A 36 14.05 13.56 10.82
N LEU A 37 14.07 12.73 9.76
CA LEU A 37 12.87 12.23 9.07
C LEU A 37 12.22 11.02 9.76
N GLU A 38 12.75 10.56 10.91
CA GLU A 38 12.06 9.59 11.77
C GLU A 38 10.96 10.24 12.62
N ARG A 39 11.00 11.58 12.79
CA ARG A 39 10.06 12.31 13.65
C ARG A 39 8.66 12.51 13.06
N PRO A 40 8.50 12.94 11.80
CA PRO A 40 7.16 13.06 11.22
C PRO A 40 6.59 11.68 10.91
N SER A 41 5.38 11.43 11.40
CA SER A 41 4.62 10.21 11.14
C SER A 41 3.39 10.47 10.28
N TYR A 42 3.05 9.48 9.46
CA TYR A 42 1.88 9.49 8.59
C TYR A 42 1.00 8.29 8.92
N ARG A 43 -0.31 8.55 8.95
CA ARG A 43 -1.33 7.53 9.18
C ARG A 43 -2.32 7.57 8.02
N PHE A 44 -2.47 6.44 7.34
CA PHE A 44 -3.38 6.28 6.21
C PHE A 44 -4.40 5.18 6.53
N ASP A 45 -5.62 5.38 6.05
CA ASP A 45 -6.66 4.35 5.97
C ASP A 45 -6.75 3.91 4.51
N VAL A 46 -6.47 2.64 4.26
CA VAL A 46 -6.31 2.09 2.92
C VAL A 46 -7.24 0.92 2.73
N LEU A 47 -7.99 0.96 1.63
CA LEU A 47 -8.77 -0.17 1.13
C LEU A 47 -8.07 -0.70 -0.13
N SER A 48 -7.40 -1.85 -0.02
CA SER A 48 -6.72 -2.48 -1.17
C SER A 48 -7.03 -3.97 -1.26
N ASP A 49 -6.64 -4.62 -2.35
CA ASP A 49 -6.72 -6.08 -2.45
C ASP A 49 -5.85 -6.77 -1.40
N TYR A 50 -6.27 -7.97 -0.98
CA TYR A 50 -5.60 -8.74 0.06
C TYR A 50 -4.19 -9.18 -0.39
N GLY A 51 -3.98 -9.40 -1.69
CA GLY A 51 -2.67 -9.68 -2.26
C GLY A 51 -1.65 -8.55 -2.03
N ALA A 52 -2.01 -7.32 -2.37
CA ALA A 52 -1.19 -6.14 -2.15
C ALA A 52 -0.92 -5.90 -0.66
N PHE A 53 -1.93 -6.09 0.19
CA PHE A 53 -1.78 -6.02 1.64
C PHE A 53 -0.75 -7.01 2.17
N ARG A 54 -0.82 -8.28 1.73
CA ARG A 54 0.16 -9.31 2.13
C ARG A 54 1.58 -8.96 1.69
N ASP A 55 1.72 -8.26 0.57
CA ASP A 55 3.02 -7.80 0.11
C ASP A 55 3.52 -6.57 0.88
N LEU A 56 2.63 -5.71 1.38
CA LEU A 56 2.97 -4.61 2.27
C LEU A 56 3.50 -5.10 3.63
N GLN A 57 2.97 -6.19 4.16
CA GLN A 57 3.45 -6.80 5.41
C GLN A 57 4.95 -7.18 5.40
N ARG A 58 5.60 -7.22 4.22
CA ARG A 58 7.05 -7.42 4.11
C ARG A 58 7.86 -6.23 4.66
N HIS A 59 7.24 -5.08 4.88
CA HIS A 59 7.89 -3.87 5.40
C HIS A 59 7.85 -3.85 6.93
N ARG A 60 8.90 -4.39 7.54
CA ARG A 60 8.95 -4.67 9.00
C ARG A 60 9.01 -3.44 9.92
N MET A 61 9.33 -2.25 9.41
CA MET A 61 9.36 -1.02 10.25
C MET A 61 8.03 -0.27 10.29
N MET A 62 7.01 -0.76 9.57
CA MET A 62 5.69 -0.16 9.51
C MET A 62 4.75 -0.82 10.51
N THR A 63 3.91 -0.02 11.15
CA THR A 63 2.81 -0.54 11.97
C THR A 63 1.57 -0.64 11.11
N ILE A 64 0.99 -1.83 11.03
CA ILE A 64 -0.21 -2.11 10.26
C ILE A 64 -1.25 -2.71 11.21
N ASP A 65 -2.43 -2.11 11.23
CA ASP A 65 -3.60 -2.61 11.94
C ASP A 65 -4.70 -2.88 10.91
N TRP A 66 -5.34 -4.05 10.94
CA TRP A 66 -6.29 -4.44 9.91
C TRP A 66 -7.54 -5.08 10.50
N GLN A 67 -8.65 -4.89 9.80
CA GLN A 67 -9.91 -5.52 10.16
C GLN A 67 -9.86 -7.02 9.90
N ARG A 68 -10.64 -7.80 10.65
CA ARG A 68 -10.82 -9.23 10.35
C ARG A 68 -11.20 -9.41 8.88
N LEU A 69 -10.56 -10.36 8.21
CA LEU A 69 -10.81 -10.59 6.79
C LEU A 69 -12.26 -11.04 6.59
N SER A 70 -12.98 -10.30 5.74
CA SER A 70 -14.33 -10.61 5.31
C SER A 70 -14.52 -10.32 3.81
N PRO A 71 -15.46 -11.00 3.15
CA PRO A 71 -15.78 -10.78 1.74
C PRO A 71 -16.64 -9.52 1.48
N ASP A 72 -16.91 -8.69 2.50
CA ASP A 72 -17.88 -7.58 2.45
C ASP A 72 -17.43 -6.40 1.60
N HIS A 73 -16.12 -6.17 1.52
CA HIS A 73 -15.53 -5.07 0.76
C HIS A 73 -15.43 -5.34 -0.76
N GLY A 74 -16.00 -6.47 -1.20
CA GLY A 74 -15.96 -6.93 -2.59
C GLY A 74 -14.54 -7.28 -3.06
N TYR A 75 -14.41 -7.62 -4.34
CA TYR A 75 -13.15 -8.01 -4.95
C TYR A 75 -12.82 -7.15 -6.18
N VAL A 76 -11.54 -7.16 -6.57
CA VAL A 76 -11.07 -6.58 -7.85
C VAL A 76 -10.88 -7.73 -8.83
N ARG A 77 -11.51 -7.64 -10.00
CA ARG A 77 -11.20 -8.51 -11.12
C ARG A 77 -10.11 -7.85 -11.99
N PRO A 78 -8.96 -8.50 -12.21
CA PRO A 78 -7.97 -8.00 -13.15
C PRO A 78 -8.52 -8.00 -14.59
N PRO A 79 -8.24 -6.97 -15.42
CA PRO A 79 -8.75 -6.90 -16.79
C PRO A 79 -8.28 -8.08 -17.66
N GLU A 80 -7.12 -8.66 -17.36
CA GLU A 80 -6.58 -9.84 -18.04
C GLU A 80 -7.50 -11.07 -17.91
N VAL A 81 -8.32 -11.14 -16.85
CA VAL A 81 -9.32 -12.21 -16.65
C VAL A 81 -10.48 -12.05 -17.63
N ASP A 82 -10.89 -10.82 -17.90
CA ASP A 82 -11.95 -10.52 -18.87
C ASP A 82 -11.44 -10.72 -20.30
N GLU A 83 -10.20 -10.30 -20.59
CA GLU A 83 -9.53 -10.55 -21.87
C GLU A 83 -9.38 -12.05 -22.17
N ALA A 84 -9.17 -12.87 -21.14
CA ALA A 84 -9.10 -14.32 -21.25
C ALA A 84 -10.50 -15.00 -21.34
N GLY A 85 -11.60 -14.25 -21.29
CA GLY A 85 -12.96 -14.79 -21.29
C GLY A 85 -13.30 -15.59 -20.03
N ALA A 86 -12.53 -15.42 -18.95
CA ALA A 86 -12.64 -16.21 -17.72
C ALA A 86 -13.47 -15.54 -16.63
N GLY A 87 -14.10 -14.38 -16.90
CA GLY A 87 -14.86 -13.59 -15.92
C GLY A 87 -15.90 -14.40 -15.15
N GLY A 88 -16.75 -15.18 -15.83
CA GLY A 88 -17.76 -16.00 -15.15
C GLY A 88 -17.18 -17.10 -14.25
N ARG A 89 -16.04 -17.69 -14.63
CA ARG A 89 -15.34 -18.67 -13.77
C ARG A 89 -14.72 -18.00 -12.55
N PHE A 90 -14.22 -16.79 -12.71
CA PHE A 90 -13.67 -15.98 -11.63
C PHE A 90 -14.74 -15.60 -10.63
N ASP A 91 -15.90 -15.13 -11.09
CA ASP A 91 -17.01 -14.72 -10.23
C ASP A 91 -17.56 -15.90 -9.44
N SER A 92 -17.78 -17.04 -10.10
CA SER A 92 -18.20 -18.27 -9.42
C SER A 92 -17.17 -18.77 -8.40
N ALA A 93 -15.87 -18.52 -8.59
CA ALA A 93 -14.87 -18.81 -7.58
C ALA A 93 -14.96 -17.85 -6.37
N MET A 94 -15.23 -16.56 -6.61
CA MET A 94 -15.40 -15.58 -5.54
C MET A 94 -16.69 -15.81 -4.74
N GLU A 95 -17.79 -16.18 -5.40
CA GLU A 95 -19.05 -16.54 -4.75
C GLU A 95 -18.85 -17.74 -3.82
N ARG A 96 -18.26 -18.84 -4.30
CA ARG A 96 -17.95 -20.01 -3.45
C ARG A 96 -17.07 -19.67 -2.25
N SER A 97 -16.13 -18.75 -2.42
CA SER A 97 -15.27 -18.25 -1.34
C SER A 97 -16.07 -17.48 -0.28
N ARG A 98 -17.04 -16.66 -0.70
CA ARG A 98 -17.98 -15.97 0.20
C ARG A 98 -18.90 -16.96 0.91
N ASP A 99 -19.53 -17.87 0.18
CA ASP A 99 -20.46 -18.85 0.76
C ASP A 99 -19.78 -19.72 1.82
N LEU A 100 -18.53 -20.13 1.55
CA LEU A 100 -17.73 -20.88 2.51
C LEU A 100 -17.38 -20.04 3.75
N HIS A 101 -17.03 -18.76 3.58
CA HIS A 101 -16.78 -17.86 4.70
C HIS A 101 -18.02 -17.73 5.58
N ASP A 102 -19.19 -17.53 4.98
CA ASP A 102 -20.45 -17.32 5.70
C ASP A 102 -20.90 -18.60 6.44
N ALA A 103 -20.71 -19.76 5.82
CA ALA A 103 -20.97 -21.05 6.47
C ALA A 103 -20.02 -21.34 7.66
N LEU A 104 -18.80 -20.79 7.64
CA LEU A 104 -17.82 -20.95 8.72
C LEU A 104 -17.96 -19.90 9.83
N LEU A 105 -18.62 -18.77 9.57
CA LEU A 105 -18.61 -17.62 10.47
C LEU A 105 -19.22 -17.91 11.85
N GLU A 106 -20.31 -18.68 11.89
CA GLU A 106 -20.98 -19.07 13.13
C GLU A 106 -20.24 -20.19 13.89
N PRO A 107 -19.93 -21.36 13.28
CA PRO A 107 -19.28 -22.45 14.02
C PRO A 107 -17.78 -22.20 14.29
N PHE A 108 -17.09 -21.47 13.41
CA PHE A 108 -15.64 -21.30 13.43
C PHE A 108 -15.24 -19.87 13.07
N PRO A 109 -15.59 -18.88 13.91
CA PRO A 109 -15.39 -17.47 13.59
C PRO A 109 -13.91 -17.17 13.27
N ASP A 110 -12.96 -17.72 14.02
CA ASP A 110 -11.52 -17.44 13.85
C ASP A 110 -10.94 -18.06 12.57
N GLN A 111 -11.55 -19.13 12.08
CA GLN A 111 -11.13 -19.86 10.89
C GLN A 111 -11.84 -19.37 9.63
N ALA A 112 -12.98 -18.68 9.75
CA ALA A 112 -13.75 -18.19 8.62
C ALA A 112 -12.91 -17.33 7.65
N SER A 113 -11.99 -16.52 8.17
CA SER A 113 -11.09 -15.69 7.35
C SER A 113 -10.16 -16.49 6.41
N TYR A 114 -9.92 -17.78 6.66
CA TYR A 114 -9.13 -18.63 5.75
C TYR A 114 -9.88 -18.98 4.46
N ALA A 115 -11.21 -18.87 4.45
CA ALA A 115 -12.01 -19.10 3.25
C ALA A 115 -11.95 -17.92 2.26
N VAL A 116 -11.48 -16.74 2.70
CA VAL A 116 -11.48 -15.51 1.88
C VAL A 116 -10.34 -15.51 0.87
N SER A 117 -10.69 -15.35 -0.41
CA SER A 117 -9.74 -15.29 -1.52
C SER A 117 -8.87 -14.02 -1.52
N LEU A 118 -7.66 -14.11 -2.12
CA LEU A 118 -6.71 -12.98 -2.22
C LEU A 118 -7.22 -11.79 -3.05
N ALA A 119 -8.26 -11.98 -3.86
CA ALA A 119 -8.84 -10.92 -4.68
C ALA A 119 -9.79 -9.99 -3.91
N PHE A 120 -10.26 -10.40 -2.72
CA PHE A 120 -11.10 -9.56 -1.87
C PHE A 120 -10.30 -8.37 -1.33
N ARG A 121 -11.00 -7.25 -1.11
CA ARG A 121 -10.42 -6.05 -0.52
C ARG A 121 -10.36 -6.17 1.00
N VAL A 122 -9.32 -5.60 1.58
CA VAL A 122 -9.10 -5.50 3.02
C VAL A 122 -8.87 -4.04 3.36
N ARG A 123 -9.53 -3.59 4.43
CA ARG A 123 -9.32 -2.26 5.01
C ARG A 123 -8.31 -2.37 6.13
N TYR A 124 -7.28 -1.54 6.04
CA TYR A 124 -6.23 -1.49 7.05
C TYR A 124 -5.72 -0.07 7.25
N LEU A 125 -5.26 0.14 8.46
CA LEU A 125 -4.55 1.32 8.87
C LEU A 125 -3.05 1.10 8.71
N MET A 126 -2.42 2.04 8.03
CA MET A 126 -0.98 2.06 7.80
C MET A 126 -0.37 3.23 8.56
N HIS A 127 0.56 2.96 9.48
CA HIS A 127 1.33 3.96 10.20
C HIS A 127 2.82 3.80 9.91
N MET A 128 3.43 4.85 9.35
CA MET A 128 4.86 4.89 9.02
C MET A 128 5.47 6.26 9.25
N ASN A 129 6.77 6.31 9.55
CA ASN A 129 7.51 7.57 9.60
C ASN A 129 7.91 8.05 8.19
N ALA A 130 8.28 9.32 8.03
CA ALA A 130 8.63 9.85 6.71
C ALA A 130 9.85 9.18 6.07
N ARG A 131 10.81 8.71 6.88
CA ARG A 131 11.97 7.95 6.40
C ARG A 131 11.54 6.62 5.77
N GLU A 132 10.61 5.90 6.38
CA GLU A 132 10.03 4.67 5.84
C GLU A 132 9.17 4.96 4.62
N ALA A 133 8.35 6.01 4.65
CA ALA A 133 7.52 6.40 3.52
C ALA A 133 8.38 6.64 2.28
N MET A 134 9.52 7.32 2.39
CA MET A 134 10.44 7.49 1.26
C MET A 134 10.97 6.16 0.72
N HIS A 135 11.26 5.19 1.58
CA HIS A 135 11.74 3.87 1.17
C HIS A 135 10.65 3.04 0.49
N VAL A 136 9.44 3.02 1.07
CA VAL A 136 8.27 2.32 0.52
C VAL A 136 7.91 2.92 -0.84
N LEU A 137 7.80 4.25 -0.93
CA LEU A 137 7.46 4.94 -2.17
C LEU A 137 8.49 4.64 -3.25
N GLU A 138 9.79 4.70 -2.95
CA GLU A 138 10.84 4.41 -3.93
C GLU A 138 10.80 2.96 -4.44
N LEU A 139 10.46 1.97 -3.60
CA LEU A 139 10.34 0.56 -4.02
C LEU A 139 9.01 0.24 -4.72
N ARG A 140 7.98 1.03 -4.48
CA ARG A 140 6.62 0.80 -5.00
C ARG A 140 6.28 1.66 -6.21
N SER A 141 7.01 2.76 -6.42
CA SER A 141 6.92 3.60 -7.61
C SER A 141 7.96 3.25 -8.66
N THR A 142 8.94 2.37 -8.37
CA THR A 142 9.79 1.80 -9.42
C THR A 142 8.89 1.04 -10.38
N HIS A 143 8.73 1.65 -11.56
CA HIS A 143 8.09 1.04 -12.71
C HIS A 143 8.63 -0.39 -12.87
N ARG A 144 7.77 -1.40 -12.71
CA ARG A 144 8.10 -2.73 -13.21
C ARG A 144 8.25 -2.56 -14.72
N ASP A 145 9.49 -2.65 -15.16
CA ASP A 145 9.90 -2.63 -16.55
C ASP A 145 9.01 -3.59 -17.38
N THR A 146 8.04 -3.03 -18.11
CA THR A 146 7.26 -3.74 -19.11
C THR A 146 8.01 -3.84 -20.44
N ARG A 147 9.33 -3.55 -20.49
CA ARG A 147 10.18 -3.75 -21.69
C ARG A 147 10.50 -5.22 -21.95
N ARG A 148 9.48 -6.08 -21.97
CA ARG A 148 9.56 -7.36 -22.68
C ARG A 148 8.26 -7.76 -23.37
N THR A 149 7.48 -6.78 -23.84
CA THR A 149 6.59 -6.93 -25.01
C THR A 149 6.19 -5.52 -25.44
N GLY A 150 6.62 -5.08 -26.61
CA GLY A 150 6.41 -3.72 -27.11
C GLY A 150 4.96 -3.45 -27.51
N ARG A 151 4.05 -3.30 -26.54
CA ARG A 151 2.71 -2.72 -26.75
C ARG A 151 2.07 -2.26 -25.44
N TRP A 152 1.79 -0.97 -25.32
CA TRP A 152 0.87 -0.43 -24.32
C TRP A 152 -0.58 -0.69 -24.79
N PRO A 153 -1.53 -1.13 -23.93
CA PRO A 153 -2.91 -1.36 -24.37
C PRO A 153 -3.63 -0.09 -24.77
N ASN A 154 -3.25 1.06 -24.24
CA ASN A 154 -3.97 2.31 -24.44
C ASN A 154 -2.96 3.38 -24.80
N GLY A 155 -2.97 3.84 -26.05
CA GLY A 155 -2.09 4.87 -26.59
C GLY A 155 -2.30 6.27 -25.99
N CYS A 156 -2.25 6.38 -24.66
CA CYS A 156 -2.32 7.63 -23.94
C CYS A 156 -0.89 8.09 -23.63
N THR A 157 -0.46 9.13 -24.34
CA THR A 157 0.75 9.90 -24.03
C THR A 157 0.39 10.95 -22.99
N ILE A 158 1.30 11.23 -22.04
CA ILE A 158 1.29 12.52 -21.31
C ILE A 158 1.89 13.57 -22.24
#